data_AF-A0A6G8CTB1-F1
#
_entry.id   AF-A0A6G8CTB1-F1
#
_cell.length_a   1.000
_cell.length_b   1.000
_cell.length_c   1.000
_cell.angle_alpha   90.00
_cell.angle_beta   90.00
_cell.angle_gamma   90.00
#
_symmetry.space_group_name_H-M   'P 1'
#
loop_
_entity.id
_entity.type
_entity.pdbx_description
1 polymer ?
#
loop_
_entity_poly.entity_id
_entity_poly.type
_entity_poly.pdbx_seq_one_letter_code
_entity_poly.pdbx_strand_id
1 'polypeptide(L)' 'MTLSFTLSWWLIPALITVLGLIWALWIVDDGGGMFSGLSNIFALVPVLAISAFAWAVAAFLK' A
#
# COMPACT_ATOMS: atom_id res chain seq x y z
N MET A 1 -26.55 2.40 10.05
CA MET A 1 -25.88 3.49 9.29
C MET A 1 -24.50 3.81 9.83
N THR A 2 -24.29 3.84 11.15
CA THR A 2 -22.97 4.05 11.80
C THR A 2 -21.88 3.04 11.42
N LEU A 3 -22.22 1.75 11.28
CA LEU A 3 -21.25 0.72 10.88
C LEU A 3 -20.76 0.91 9.43
N SER A 4 -21.63 1.27 8.49
CA SER A 4 -21.22 1.53 7.10
C SER A 4 -20.26 2.71 7.00
N PHE A 5 -20.54 3.84 7.65
CA PHE A 5 -19.64 4.99 7.64
C PHE A 5 -18.28 4.68 8.29
N THR A 6 -18.30 3.91 9.38
CA THR A 6 -17.09 3.49 10.08
C THR A 6 -16.21 2.61 9.18
N LEU A 7 -16.81 1.67 8.43
CA LEU A 7 -16.12 0.81 7.46
C LEU A 7 -15.63 1.59 6.23
N SER A 8 -16.45 2.52 5.72
CA SER A 8 -16.09 3.36 4.57
C SER A 8 -14.86 4.24 4.85
N TRP A 9 -14.70 4.73 6.08
CA TRP A 9 -13.53 5.53 6.47
C TRP A 9 -12.21 4.74 6.38
N TRP A 10 -12.22 3.48 6.81
CA TRP A 10 -11.06 2.60 6.76
C TRP A 10 -10.75 2.07 5.36
N LEU A 11 -11.68 2.23 4.42
CA LEU A 11 -11.51 1.79 3.03
C LEU A 11 -10.39 2.57 2.33
N ILE A 12 -10.22 3.86 2.65
CA ILE A 12 -9.22 4.73 2.03
C ILE A 12 -7.78 4.24 2.27
N PRO A 13 -7.30 4.10 3.53
CA PRO A 13 -5.95 3.60 3.76
C PRO A 13 -5.77 2.14 3.29
N ALA A 14 -6.82 1.32 3.35
CA ALA A 14 -6.80 -0.04 2.83
C ALA A 14 -6.57 -0.07 1.31
N LEU A 15 -7.29 0.76 0.54
CA LEU A 15 -7.11 0.87 -0.91
C LEU A 15 -5.71 1.36 -1.27
N ILE A 16 -5.18 2.36 -0.57
CA ILE A 16 -3.79 2.84 -0.77
C ILE A 16 -2.79 1.69 -0.58
N THR A 17 -2.97 0.90 0.49
CA THR A 17 -2.11 -0.23 0.79
C THR A 17 -2.19 -1.31 -0.29
N VAL A 18 -3.40 -1.72 -0.68
CA VAL A 18 -3.62 -2.78 -1.68
C VAL A 18 -3.08 -2.36 -3.05
N LEU A 19 -3.39 -1.15 -3.51
CA LEU A 19 -2.91 -0.64 -4.79
C LEU A 19 -1.38 -0.49 -4.80
N GLY A 20 -0.80 -0.01 -3.70
CA GLY A 20 0.65 0.09 -3.55
C GLY A 20 1.33 -1.28 -3.61
N LEU A 21 0.80 -2.28 -2.90
CA LEU A 21 1.32 -3.65 -2.94
C LEU A 21 1.18 -4.25 -4.34
N ILE A 22 0.06 -3.99 -5.03
CA ILE A 22 -0.12 -4.48 -6.39
C ILE A 22 0.95 -3.92 -7.32
N TRP A 23 1.21 -2.61 -7.20
CA TRP A 23 2.23 -1.95 -7.97
C TRP A 23 3.63 -2.52 -7.68
N ALA A 24 4.02 -2.64 -6.42
CA ALA A 24 5.36 -3.11 -6.04
C ALA A 24 5.62 -4.59 -6.37
N LEU A 25 4.59 -5.45 -6.37
CA LEU A 25 4.77 -6.89 -6.56
C LEU A 25 4.56 -7.35 -8.00
N TRP A 26 3.72 -6.67 -8.78
CA TRP A 26 3.31 -7.13 -10.11
C TRP A 26 3.46 -6.10 -11.23
N ILE A 27 3.70 -4.82 -10.94
CA ILE A 27 3.84 -3.77 -11.97
C ILE A 27 5.29 -3.31 -12.10
N VAL A 28 6.04 -3.25 -10.99
CA VAL A 28 7.47 -2.95 -11.04
C VAL A 28 8.17 -4.05 -11.84
N ASP A 29 8.79 -3.64 -12.94
CA ASP A 29 9.54 -4.54 -13.80
C ASP A 29 10.94 -4.74 -13.22
N ASP A 30 11.19 -5.97 -12.79
CA ASP A 30 12.50 -6.46 -12.40
C ASP A 30 12.98 -7.33 -13.57
N GLY A 31 13.76 -6.74 -14.47
CA GLY A 31 14.19 -7.43 -15.69
C GLY A 31 14.85 -8.81 -15.45
N GLY A 32 15.00 -9.62 -16.49
CA GLY A 32 15.53 -10.99 -16.36
C GLY A 32 17.02 -11.04 -16.01
N GLY A 33 17.36 -11.41 -14.78
CA GLY A 33 18.74 -11.59 -14.31
C GLY A 33 18.82 -12.18 -12.90
N MET A 34 20.03 -12.47 -12.42
CA MET A 34 20.28 -13.10 -11.10
C MET A 34 19.73 -12.28 -9.91
N PHE A 35 19.39 -11.01 -10.13
CA PHE A 35 18.79 -10.10 -9.14
C PHE A 35 17.33 -9.74 -9.43
N SER A 36 16.66 -10.43 -10.37
CA SER A 36 15.23 -10.23 -10.62
C SER A 36 14.43 -10.54 -9.35
N GLY A 37 13.80 -9.53 -8.77
CA GLY A 37 13.03 -9.56 -7.52
C GLY A 37 13.52 -8.55 -6.48
N LEU A 38 14.75 -8.03 -6.61
CA LEU A 38 15.28 -7.00 -5.70
C LEU A 38 14.63 -5.63 -5.90
N SER A 39 14.37 -5.21 -7.14
CA SER A 39 13.61 -3.99 -7.42
C SER A 39 12.22 -4.04 -6.78
N ASN A 40 11.55 -5.20 -6.82
CA ASN A 40 10.24 -5.35 -6.17
C ASN A 40 10.35 -5.21 -4.64
N ILE A 41 11.41 -5.75 -4.03
CA ILE A 41 11.68 -5.57 -2.58
C ILE A 41 11.95 -4.10 -2.25
N PHE A 42 12.74 -3.40 -3.07
CA PHE A 42 12.99 -1.97 -2.86
C PHE A 42 11.74 -1.13 -3.11
N ALA A 43 10.88 -1.52 -4.04
CA ALA A 43 9.59 -0.87 -4.30
C ALA A 43 8.60 -1.03 -3.14
N LEU A 44 8.74 -2.07 -2.31
CA LEU A 44 7.94 -2.21 -1.09
C LEU A 44 8.26 -1.11 -0.06
N VAL A 45 9.49 -0.57 -0.03
CA VAL A 45 9.87 0.46 0.96
C VAL A 45 9.00 1.72 0.84
N PRO A 46 8.89 2.40 -0.32
CA PRO A 46 8.00 3.56 -0.45
C PRO A 46 6.53 3.19 -0.27
N VAL A 47 6.10 1.99 -0.70
CA VAL A 47 4.72 1.52 -0.51
C VAL A 47 4.36 1.39 0.96
N LEU A 48 5.23 0.77 1.77
CA LEU A 48 5.00 0.60 3.20
C LEU A 48 5.04 1.94 3.93
N ALA A 49 5.92 2.87 3.53
CA ALA A 49 5.97 4.21 4.11
C ALA A 49 4.67 5.00 3.85
N ILE A 50 4.20 5.03 2.59
CA ILE A 50 2.96 5.72 2.23
C ILE A 50 1.75 5.05 2.91
N SER A 51 1.73 3.73 2.96
CA SER A 51 0.66 2.98 3.63
C SER A 51 0.63 3.30 5.13
N ALA A 52 1.77 3.24 5.82
CA ALA A 52 1.86 3.58 7.23
C ALA A 52 1.38 5.01 7.52
N PHE A 53 1.75 5.97 6.66
CA PHE A 53 1.27 7.34 6.78
C PHE A 53 -0.24 7.44 6.57
N ALA A 54 -0.79 6.78 5.55
CA ALA A 54 -2.23 6.77 5.29
C ALA A 54 -3.03 6.20 6.47
N TRP A 55 -2.55 5.11 7.07
CA TRP A 55 -3.17 4.52 8.26
C TRP A 55 -3.05 5.43 9.49
N ALA A 56 -1.90 6.08 9.70
CA ALA A 56 -1.72 7.03 10.79
C ALA A 56 -2.68 8.22 10.67
N VAL A 57 -2.81 8.80 9.47
CA VAL A 57 -3.75 9.90 9.19
C VAL A 57 -5.21 9.45 9.38
N ALA A 58 -5.57 8.28 8.86
CA ALA A 58 -6.92 7.75 9.02
C ALA A 58 -7.27 7.48 10.48
N ALA A 59 -6.33 7.00 11.29
CA ALA A 59 -6.52 6.79 12.72
C ALA A 59 -6.60 8.11 13.50
N PHE A 60 -5.81 9.12 13.12
CA PHE A 60 -5.82 10.43 13.77
C PHE A 60 -7.12 11.23 13.54
N LEU A 61 -7.73 11.09 12.36
CA LEU A 61 -8.92 11.83 11.95
C LEU A 61 -10.25 11.10 12.25
N LYS A 62 -10.19 9.89 12.81
CA LYS A 62 -11.37 9.09 13.16
C LYS A 62 -11.92 9.48 14.53
#